data_AF-A0AA48M2F0-F1
#
_entry.id   AF-A0AA48M2F0-F1
#
_cell.length_a   1.000
_cell.length_b   1.000
_cell.length_c   1.000
_cell.angle_alpha   90.00
_cell.angle_beta   90.00
_cell.angle_gamma   90.00
#
_symmetry.space_group_name_H-M   'P 1'
#
loop_
_entity.id
_entity.type
_entity.pdbx_description
1 polymer ?
#
loop_
_entity_poly.entity_id
_entity_poly.type
_entity_poly.pdbx_seq_one_letter_code
_entity_poly.pdbx_strand_id
1 'polypeptide(L)'
;MKAVLRIIIFVPLALLILFFSMANRSPVTIGLDPFATSDAPGPSIEAPMFLVVLASMAIGVLAGGVASWLGHLPVRRDAKIARSEAKKTRLEVEKLRQQALAQLPGETTGKSGKR
;
A
#
# COMPACT_ATOMS: atom_id res chain seq x y z
N MET A 1 -7.27 -18.51 -11.90
CA MET A 1 -6.49 -18.96 -10.72
C MET A 1 -6.64 -18.05 -9.50
N LYS A 2 -6.46 -16.72 -9.61
CA LYS A 2 -6.55 -15.78 -8.46
C LYS A 2 -7.89 -15.83 -7.69
N ALA A 3 -9.01 -16.00 -8.40
CA ALA A 3 -10.34 -16.11 -7.79
C ALA A 3 -10.51 -17.39 -6.96
N VAL A 4 -9.93 -18.51 -7.38
CA VAL A 4 -10.00 -19.79 -6.67
C VAL A 4 -9.23 -19.71 -5.36
N LEU A 5 -8.00 -19.16 -5.39
CA LEU A 5 -7.21 -18.95 -4.17
C LEU A 5 -7.92 -18.01 -3.18
N ARG A 6 -8.56 -16.95 -3.69
CA ARG A 6 -9.38 -16.06 -2.87
C ARG A 6 -10.50 -16.83 -2.18
N ILE A 7 -11.26 -17.64 -2.91
CA ILE A 7 -12.36 -18.44 -2.33
C ILE A 7 -11.82 -19.40 -1.26
N ILE A 8 -10.72 -20.10 -1.54
CA ILE A 8 -10.09 -21.05 -0.61
C ILE A 8 -9.66 -20.38 0.70
N ILE A 9 -9.29 -19.10 0.69
CA ILE A 9 -8.89 -18.38 1.90
C ILE A 9 -10.12 -17.78 2.61
N PHE A 10 -10.99 -17.08 1.86
CA PHE A 10 -12.09 -16.32 2.45
C PHE A 10 -13.25 -17.21 2.92
N VAL A 11 -13.51 -18.35 2.29
CA VAL A 11 -14.60 -19.25 2.71
C VAL A 11 -14.32 -19.87 4.08
N PRO A 12 -13.17 -20.52 4.34
CA PRO A 12 -12.86 -21.02 5.67
C PRO A 12 -12.80 -19.92 6.72
N LEU A 13 -12.23 -18.75 6.37
CA LEU A 13 -12.21 -17.61 7.28
C LEU A 13 -13.63 -17.15 7.66
N ALA A 14 -14.54 -17.06 6.69
CA ALA A 14 -15.93 -16.71 6.95
C ALA A 14 -16.64 -17.76 7.82
N LEU A 15 -16.39 -19.05 7.58
CA LEU A 15 -16.91 -20.12 8.42
C LEU A 15 -16.38 -20.04 9.85
N LEU A 16 -15.09 -19.78 10.04
CA LEU A 16 -14.49 -19.60 11.36
C LEU A 16 -15.15 -18.44 12.11
N ILE A 17 -15.34 -17.30 11.44
CA ILE A 17 -16.05 -16.14 12.01
C ILE A 17 -17.48 -16.53 12.39
N LEU A 18 -18.20 -17.24 11.51
CA LEU A 18 -19.58 -17.66 11.76
C LEU A 18 -19.69 -18.59 12.98
N PHE A 19 -18.84 -19.63 13.04
CA PHE A 19 -18.83 -20.56 14.17
C PHE A 19 -18.42 -19.87 15.47
N PHE A 20 -17.43 -18.98 15.41
CA PHE A 20 -17.03 -18.16 16.55
C PHE A 20 -18.19 -17.29 17.05
N SER A 21 -18.93 -16.64 16.13
CA SER A 21 -20.12 -15.85 16.47
C SER A 21 -21.24 -16.70 17.09
N MET A 22 -21.51 -17.88 16.54
CA MET A 22 -22.54 -18.78 17.06
C MET A 22 -22.19 -19.29 18.47
N ALA A 23 -20.93 -19.65 18.70
CA ALA A 23 -20.46 -20.14 19.99
C ALA A 23 -20.42 -19.03 21.06
N ASN A 24 -20.11 -17.79 20.66
CA ASN A 24 -19.91 -16.65 21.57
C ASN A 24 -21.06 -15.63 21.50
N ARG A 25 -22.30 -16.13 21.40
CA ARG A 25 -23.52 -15.29 21.37
C ARG A 25 -23.93 -14.72 22.72
N SER A 26 -23.27 -15.13 23.80
CA SER A 26 -23.60 -14.70 25.16
C SER A 26 -23.36 -13.20 25.34
N PRO A 27 -24.31 -12.47 25.95
CA PRO A 27 -24.14 -11.04 26.23
C PRO A 27 -23.07 -10.82 27.29
N VAL A 28 -22.24 -9.79 27.09
CA VAL A 28 -21.24 -9.33 28.06
C VAL A 28 -21.36 -7.81 28.19
N THR A 29 -21.24 -7.34 29.43
CA THR A 29 -21.24 -5.92 29.78
C THR A 29 -19.88 -5.31 29.49
N ILE A 30 -19.86 -4.25 28.69
CA ILE A 30 -18.65 -3.53 28.28
C ILE A 30 -18.71 -2.14 28.90
N GLY A 31 -17.72 -1.81 29.72
CA GLY A 31 -17.52 -0.44 30.21
C GLY A 31 -16.92 0.43 29.11
N LEU A 32 -17.53 1.60 28.86
CA LEU A 32 -17.04 2.57 27.88
C LEU A 32 -16.17 3.67 28.50
N ASP A 33 -16.05 3.67 29.82
CA ASP A 33 -15.32 4.68 30.57
C ASP A 33 -13.96 4.13 31.05
N PRO A 34 -12.84 4.65 30.53
CA PRO A 34 -11.50 4.23 30.94
C PRO A 34 -11.11 4.70 32.35
N PHE A 35 -11.89 5.59 32.98
CA PHE A 35 -11.64 6.14 34.32
C PHE A 35 -12.72 5.75 35.35
N ALA A 36 -13.64 4.85 35.02
CA ALA A 36 -14.65 4.39 35.95
C ALA A 36 -14.02 3.80 37.22
N THR A 37 -14.56 4.19 38.38
CA THR A 37 -14.16 3.68 39.69
C THR A 37 -15.30 2.88 40.31
N SER A 38 -15.01 2.12 41.36
CA SER A 38 -16.01 1.32 42.08
C SER A 38 -17.19 2.16 42.60
N ASP A 39 -16.94 3.43 42.92
CA ASP A 39 -17.93 4.34 43.52
C ASP A 39 -18.72 5.15 42.49
N ALA A 40 -18.24 5.21 41.24
CA ALA A 40 -18.89 5.91 40.13
C ALA A 40 -18.80 5.05 38.86
N PRO A 41 -19.75 4.10 38.66
CA PRO A 41 -19.78 3.29 37.46
C PRO A 41 -20.05 4.18 36.23
N GLY A 42 -19.14 4.16 35.26
CA GLY A 42 -19.32 4.86 34.00
C GLY A 42 -20.35 4.17 33.07
N PRO A 43 -20.64 4.77 31.91
CA PRO A 43 -21.54 4.18 30.93
C PRO A 43 -21.08 2.78 30.49
N SER A 44 -22.02 1.85 30.41
CA SER A 44 -21.80 0.50 29.94
C SER A 44 -22.83 0.07 28.90
N ILE A 45 -22.43 -0.85 28.03
CA ILE A 45 -23.29 -1.44 26.99
C ILE A 45 -23.19 -2.96 27.09
N GLU A 46 -24.34 -3.63 27.00
CA GLU A 46 -24.36 -5.08 26.80
C GLU A 46 -24.35 -5.41 25.32
N ALA A 47 -23.39 -6.23 24.91
CA ALA A 47 -23.34 -6.77 23.56
C ALA A 47 -22.79 -8.20 23.58
N PRO A 48 -23.13 -9.04 22.58
CA PRO A 48 -22.49 -10.34 22.44
C PRO A 48 -20.97 -10.21 22.25
N MET A 49 -20.20 -11.05 22.93
CA MET A 49 -18.71 -11.03 22.88
C MET A 49 -18.15 -11.04 21.46
N PHE A 50 -18.76 -11.83 20.57
CA PHE A 50 -18.28 -11.91 19.19
C PHE A 50 -18.32 -10.54 18.49
N LEU A 51 -19.32 -9.72 18.78
CA LEU A 51 -19.50 -8.41 18.14
C LEU A 51 -18.37 -7.48 18.55
N VAL A 52 -18.00 -7.49 19.83
CA VAL A 52 -16.90 -6.69 20.39
C VAL A 52 -15.57 -7.04 19.74
N VAL A 53 -15.28 -8.34 19.64
CA VAL A 53 -14.02 -8.84 19.06
C VAL A 53 -13.96 -8.51 17.57
N LEU A 54 -15.03 -8.79 16.81
CA LEU A 54 -15.05 -8.52 15.38
C LEU A 54 -15.00 -7.02 15.07
N ALA A 55 -15.69 -6.18 15.85
CA ALA A 55 -15.66 -4.74 15.68
C ALA A 55 -14.28 -4.15 15.98
N SER A 56 -13.62 -4.59 17.06
CA SER A 56 -12.26 -4.13 17.39
C SER A 56 -11.24 -4.54 16.32
N MET A 57 -11.33 -5.78 15.82
CA MET A 57 -10.52 -6.24 14.68
C MET A 57 -10.79 -5.41 13.41
N ALA A 58 -12.07 -5.15 13.09
CA ALA A 58 -12.45 -4.37 11.92
C ALA A 58 -11.89 -2.94 12.00
N ILE A 59 -11.96 -2.30 13.17
CA ILE A 59 -11.35 -0.99 13.41
C ILE A 59 -9.84 -1.05 13.18
N GLY A 60 -9.15 -2.07 13.69
CA GLY A 60 -7.72 -2.26 13.47
C GLY A 60 -7.34 -2.41 12.00
N VAL A 61 -8.09 -3.22 11.24
CA VAL A 61 -7.87 -3.40 9.79
C VAL A 61 -8.13 -2.11 9.03
N LEU A 62 -9.20 -1.38 9.36
CA LEU A 62 -9.51 -0.09 8.73
C LEU A 62 -8.42 0.93 9.03
N ALA A 63 -7.98 1.06 10.29
CA ALA A 63 -6.90 1.95 10.68
C ALA A 63 -5.58 1.60 9.96
N GLY A 64 -5.24 0.31 9.88
CA GLY A 64 -4.08 -0.16 9.13
C GLY A 64 -4.18 0.13 7.63
N GLY A 65 -5.36 -0.08 7.04
CA GLY A 65 -5.64 0.24 5.64
C GLY A 65 -5.53 1.74 5.35
N VAL A 66 -6.07 2.59 6.22
CA VAL A 66 -5.94 4.05 6.13
C VAL A 66 -4.48 4.47 6.28
N ALA A 67 -3.76 3.93 7.25
CA ALA A 67 -2.33 4.22 7.46
C ALA A 67 -1.48 3.83 6.24
N SER A 68 -1.73 2.64 5.66
CA SER A 68 -1.09 2.21 4.41
C SER A 68 -1.43 3.16 3.26
N TRP A 69 -2.70 3.55 3.11
CA TRP A 69 -3.11 4.45 2.04
C TRP A 69 -2.45 5.83 2.15
N LEU A 70 -2.41 6.40 3.35
CA LEU A 70 -1.68 7.65 3.63
C LEU A 70 -0.18 7.52 3.33
N GLY A 71 0.42 6.35 3.58
CA GLY A 71 1.80 6.05 3.20
C GLY A 71 2.04 6.00 1.68
N HIS A 72 1.01 5.69 0.88
CA HIS A 72 1.11 5.63 -0.59
C HIS A 72 0.82 6.95 -1.32
N LEU A 73 0.35 8.00 -0.62
CA LEU A 73 0.10 9.33 -1.22
C LEU A 73 1.35 9.99 -1.86
N PRO A 74 2.56 9.97 -1.26
CA PRO A 74 3.74 10.62 -1.86
C PRO A 74 4.26 9.94 -3.13
N VAL A 75 4.02 8.63 -3.29
CA VAL A 75 4.49 7.83 -4.44
C VAL A 75 4.01 8.40 -5.79
N ARG A 76 2.85 9.05 -5.82
CA ARG A 76 2.32 9.67 -7.05
C ARG A 76 3.07 10.94 -7.45
N ARG A 77 3.69 11.65 -6.50
CA ARG A 77 4.50 12.85 -6.75
C ARG A 77 5.92 12.46 -7.18
N ASP A 78 6.51 11.51 -6.49
CA ASP A 78 7.87 11.04 -6.78
C ASP A 78 7.94 10.35 -8.15
N ALA A 79 6.90 9.59 -8.53
CA ALA A 79 6.82 8.99 -9.85
C ALA A 79 6.77 10.03 -11.00
N LYS A 80 6.21 11.22 -10.76
CA LYS A 80 6.19 12.31 -11.76
C LYS A 80 7.54 13.01 -11.85
N ILE A 81 8.15 13.29 -10.70
CA ILE A 81 9.47 13.94 -10.63
C ILE A 81 10.53 13.03 -11.26
N ALA A 82 10.57 11.75 -10.87
CA ALA A 82 11.49 10.76 -11.44
C ALA A 82 11.34 10.59 -12.96
N ARG A 83 10.10 10.65 -13.49
CA ARG A 83 9.88 10.63 -14.95
C ARG A 83 10.42 11.89 -15.64
N SER A 84 10.28 13.05 -15.01
CA SER A 84 10.77 14.31 -15.57
C SER A 84 12.30 14.38 -15.58
N GLU A 85 12.93 13.90 -14.51
CA GLU A 85 14.40 13.81 -14.40
C GLU A 85 14.95 12.80 -15.41
N ALA A 86 14.36 11.60 -15.49
CA ALA A 86 14.75 10.61 -16.49
C ALA A 86 14.64 11.14 -17.93
N LYS A 87 13.64 11.97 -18.23
CA LYS A 87 13.50 12.60 -19.55
C LYS A 87 14.60 13.63 -19.80
N LYS A 88 14.93 14.47 -18.82
CA LYS A 88 16.03 15.45 -18.92
C LYS A 88 17.37 14.76 -19.16
N THR A 89 17.71 13.78 -18.34
CA THR A 89 18.95 13.01 -18.49
C THR A 89 19.04 12.33 -19.85
N ARG A 90 17.95 11.74 -20.35
CA ARG A 90 17.92 11.14 -21.70
C ARG A 90 18.20 12.15 -22.81
N LEU A 91 17.65 13.37 -22.70
CA LEU A 91 17.87 14.42 -23.69
C LEU A 91 19.33 14.94 -23.66
N GLU A 92 19.93 15.04 -22.47
CA GLU A 92 21.33 15.43 -22.33
C GLU A 92 22.28 14.36 -22.88
N VAL A 93 22.03 13.09 -22.59
CA VAL A 93 22.79 11.96 -23.17
C VAL A 93 22.69 11.98 -24.69
N GLU A 94 21.51 12.20 -25.25
CA GLU A 94 21.31 12.26 -26.70
C GLU A 94 22.05 13.45 -27.33
N LYS A 95 22.00 14.63 -26.69
CA LYS A 95 22.77 15.81 -27.15
C LYS A 95 24.28 15.56 -27.11
N LEU A 96 24.79 15.00 -26.01
CA LEU A 96 26.22 14.67 -25.89
C LEU A 96 26.63 13.62 -26.92
N ARG A 97 25.77 12.63 -27.19
CA ARG A 97 25.99 11.62 -28.23
C ARG A 97 26.06 12.25 -29.61
N GLN A 98 25.15 13.17 -29.93
CA GLN A 98 25.15 13.90 -31.21
C GLN A 98 26.39 14.80 -31.37
N GLN A 99 26.80 15.48 -30.30
CA GLN A 99 28.04 16.28 -30.30
C GLN A 99 29.28 15.41 -30.49
N ALA A 100 29.36 14.27 -29.81
CA ALA A 100 30.44 13.30 -30.00
C ALA A 100 30.47 12.77 -31.43
N LEU A 101 29.29 12.48 -32.03
CA LEU A 101 29.18 12.02 -33.41
C LEU A 101 29.60 13.10 -34.42
N ALA A 102 29.29 14.37 -34.15
CA ALA A 102 29.68 15.51 -34.98
C ALA A 102 31.17 15.88 -34.84
N GLN A 103 31.78 15.54 -33.70
CA GLN A 103 33.21 15.70 -33.46
C GLN A 103 34.06 14.54 -33.99
N LEU A 104 33.44 13.43 -34.41
CA LEU A 104 34.16 12.39 -35.15
C LEU A 104 34.71 13.05 -36.43
N PRO A 105 36.04 13.20 -36.55
CA PRO A 105 36.63 13.72 -37.77
C PRO A 105 36.20 12.76 -38.86
N GLY A 106 35.53 13.29 -39.88
CA GLY A 106 35.26 12.54 -41.10
C GLY A 106 36.57 11.90 -41.51
N GLU A 107 36.60 10.57 -41.44
CA GLU A 107 37.72 9.74 -41.81
C GLU A 107 38.17 10.24 -43.18
N THR A 108 39.25 11.02 -43.19
CA THR A 108 39.95 11.41 -44.40
C THR A 108 40.63 10.15 -44.88
N THR A 109 39.84 9.21 -45.41
CA THR A 109 40.34 8.14 -46.27
C THR A 109 41.09 8.83 -47.39
N GLY A 110 42.41 8.87 -47.20
CA GLY A 110 43.32 9.60 -48.03
C GLY A 110 43.24 9.06 -49.44
N LYS A 111 42.74 9.89 -50.34
CA LYS A 111 43.15 9.84 -51.75
C LYS A 111 44.57 10.41 -51.80
N SER A 112 45.52 9.66 -51.23
CA SER A 112 46.95 9.90 -51.38
C SER A 112 47.28 9.70 -52.84
N GLY A 113 47.63 10.79 -53.50
CA GLY A 113 48.18 10.77 -54.84
C GLY A 113 49.36 9.82 -54.90
N LYS A 114 49.36 8.95 -55.90
CA LYS A 114 50.59 8.32 -56.35
C LYS A 114 50.52 8.21 -57.88
N ARG A 115 51.26 9.14 -58.48
CA ARG A 115 52.13 9.01 -59.66
C ARG A 115 51.50 8.45 -60.92
#